data_AF-A0A937W7F6-F1
#
_entry.id   AF-A0A937W7F6-F1
#
_cell.length_a   1.000
_cell.length_b   1.000
_cell.length_c   1.000
_cell.angle_alpha   90.00
_cell.angle_beta   90.00
_cell.angle_gamma   90.00
#
_symmetry.space_group_name_H-M   'P 1'
#
loop_
_entity.id
_entity.type
_entity.pdbx_description
1 polymer ?
#
loop_
_entity_poly.entity_id
_entity_poly.type
_entity_poly.pdbx_seq_one_letter_code
_entity_poly.pdbx_strand_id
1 'polypeptide(L)'
;VCDGGNLDCGSGLLLIIRKAVNDVPPGGILEIRSTEISVREDLPAWCRMTKNPYLGWAPDPAHNKYFVRKGGEVQPETAAADQQARDYRWQCRVRWAEGMQCTVYCRNHSWAVGQPASFDVEDAAPSAVEYVLGALGACLAMGFQIHASRRGIQVEALEIALSGQIDNIFVFLGVEQEGHSGFRTISGTLYVQADAEEEVLADIWQHTLAVSPVTSTLARPVTMDIALRQVF
;
A
#
# COMPACT_ATOMS: atom_id res chain seq x y z
N VAL A 1 -13.47 -27.13 -1.13
CA VAL A 1 -13.35 -26.20 -2.27
C VAL A 1 -13.86 -24.85 -1.80
N CYS A 2 -13.16 -23.76 -2.11
CA CYS A 2 -13.50 -22.38 -1.82
C CYS A 2 -13.76 -21.67 -3.14
N ASP A 3 -14.97 -21.14 -3.33
CA ASP A 3 -15.29 -20.31 -4.50
C ASP A 3 -15.02 -18.85 -4.16
N GLY A 4 -14.04 -18.27 -4.83
CA GLY A 4 -13.61 -16.89 -4.69
C GLY A 4 -14.21 -15.94 -5.74
N GLY A 5 -14.92 -16.47 -6.74
CA GLY A 5 -15.51 -15.66 -7.81
C GLY A 5 -14.50 -14.69 -8.43
N ASN A 6 -14.89 -13.42 -8.49
CA ASN A 6 -14.09 -12.29 -8.97
C ASN A 6 -13.48 -11.44 -7.85
N LEU A 7 -13.28 -12.00 -6.65
CA LEU A 7 -12.63 -11.30 -5.54
C LEU A 7 -11.12 -11.46 -5.60
N ASP A 8 -10.40 -10.36 -5.38
CA ASP A 8 -8.94 -10.37 -5.19
C ASP A 8 -8.56 -10.57 -3.70
N CYS A 9 -7.28 -10.79 -3.43
CA CYS A 9 -6.76 -11.02 -2.08
C CYS A 9 -6.92 -9.82 -1.13
N GLY A 10 -6.92 -8.58 -1.63
CA GLY A 10 -7.13 -7.36 -0.86
C GLY A 10 -8.60 -7.03 -0.59
N SER A 11 -9.52 -7.52 -1.41
CA SER A 11 -10.96 -7.19 -1.42
C SER A 11 -11.85 -8.24 -0.75
N GLY A 12 -11.25 -9.14 0.05
CA GLY A 12 -11.99 -10.06 0.93
C GLY A 12 -11.82 -11.55 0.63
N LEU A 13 -11.20 -11.93 -0.51
CA LEU A 13 -10.95 -13.34 -0.81
C LEU A 13 -10.16 -14.04 0.30
N LEU A 14 -9.18 -13.36 0.90
CA LEU A 14 -8.37 -13.93 1.99
C LEU A 14 -9.18 -14.27 3.24
N LEU A 15 -10.29 -13.58 3.51
CA LEU A 15 -11.18 -13.89 4.63
C LEU A 15 -11.96 -15.18 4.36
N ILE A 16 -12.43 -15.36 3.13
CA ILE A 16 -13.13 -16.57 2.68
C ILE A 16 -12.16 -17.77 2.70
N ILE A 17 -10.95 -17.59 2.15
CA ILE A 17 -9.90 -18.60 2.19
C ILE A 17 -9.57 -18.95 3.64
N ARG A 18 -9.38 -17.96 4.53
CA ARG A 18 -9.07 -18.22 5.95
C ARG A 18 -10.15 -19.07 6.63
N LYS A 19 -11.43 -18.75 6.40
CA LYS A 19 -12.55 -19.54 6.92
C LYS A 19 -12.52 -20.96 6.35
N ALA A 20 -12.41 -21.10 5.03
CA ALA A 20 -12.42 -22.38 4.34
C ALA A 20 -11.22 -23.28 4.73
N VAL A 21 -10.03 -22.70 4.94
CA VAL A 21 -8.84 -23.44 5.40
C VAL A 21 -9.05 -23.99 6.81
N ASN A 22 -9.76 -23.28 7.69
CA ASN A 22 -10.04 -23.77 9.04
C ASN A 22 -10.91 -25.04 9.03
N ASP A 23 -11.82 -25.16 8.06
CA ASP A 23 -12.71 -26.32 7.92
C ASP A 23 -12.02 -27.53 7.25
N VAL A 24 -10.80 -27.36 6.72
CA VAL A 24 -10.01 -28.45 6.15
C VAL A 24 -9.32 -29.24 7.28
N PRO A 25 -9.24 -30.59 7.23
CA PRO A 25 -8.46 -31.35 8.22
C PRO A 25 -6.97 -30.98 8.20
N PRO A 26 -6.23 -31.10 9.32
CA PRO A 26 -4.78 -30.87 9.33
C PRO A 26 -4.06 -31.64 8.21
N GLY A 27 -3.22 -30.94 7.44
CA GLY A 27 -2.53 -31.51 6.28
C GLY A 27 -3.40 -31.67 5.02
N GLY A 28 -4.71 -31.42 5.11
CA GLY A 28 -5.64 -31.43 3.98
C GLY A 28 -5.38 -30.27 3.01
N ILE A 29 -5.92 -30.38 1.79
CA ILE A 29 -5.72 -29.42 0.71
C ILE A 29 -7.03 -28.68 0.44
N LEU A 30 -6.98 -27.34 0.48
CA LEU A 30 -8.02 -26.47 -0.01
C LEU A 30 -7.75 -26.10 -1.47
N GLU A 31 -8.71 -26.40 -2.34
CA GLU A 31 -8.82 -25.82 -3.67
C GLU A 31 -9.56 -24.49 -3.60
N ILE A 32 -9.00 -23.44 -4.18
CA ILE A 32 -9.57 -22.10 -4.29
C ILE A 32 -9.79 -21.80 -5.77
N ARG A 33 -10.98 -21.36 -6.13
CA ARG A 33 -11.35 -20.99 -7.50
C ARG A 33 -11.50 -19.49 -7.59
N SER A 34 -10.81 -18.83 -8.51
CA SER A 34 -10.97 -17.38 -8.73
C SER A 34 -10.70 -17.01 -10.18
N THR A 35 -11.51 -16.10 -10.72
CA THR A 35 -11.28 -15.46 -12.02
C THR A 35 -10.26 -14.33 -11.92
N GLU A 36 -9.99 -13.83 -10.71
CA GLU A 36 -9.04 -12.74 -10.50
C GLU A 36 -7.60 -13.20 -10.70
N ILE A 37 -6.88 -12.40 -11.49
CA ILE A 37 -5.52 -12.71 -11.89
C ILE A 37 -4.52 -12.43 -10.76
N SER A 38 -4.75 -11.36 -9.98
CA SER A 38 -3.89 -10.88 -8.88
C SER A 38 -3.71 -11.91 -7.75
N VAL A 39 -4.66 -12.84 -7.63
CA VAL A 39 -4.61 -13.94 -6.67
C VAL A 39 -3.35 -14.78 -6.86
N ARG A 40 -2.84 -14.88 -8.09
CA ARG A 40 -1.59 -15.60 -8.40
C ARG A 40 -0.39 -14.98 -7.71
N GLU A 41 -0.33 -13.66 -7.64
CA GLU A 41 0.78 -12.91 -7.05
C GLU A 41 0.63 -12.83 -5.52
N ASP A 42 -0.59 -12.62 -5.03
CA ASP A 42 -0.85 -12.29 -3.62
C ASP A 42 -1.04 -13.51 -2.72
N LEU A 43 -1.71 -14.56 -3.21
CA LEU A 43 -2.00 -15.76 -2.43
C LEU A 43 -0.74 -16.45 -1.88
N PRO A 44 0.38 -16.56 -2.63
CA PRO A 44 1.61 -17.13 -2.09
C PRO A 44 2.17 -16.35 -0.90
N ALA A 45 2.02 -15.03 -0.87
CA ALA A 45 2.47 -14.20 0.25
C ALA A 45 1.63 -14.46 1.49
N TRP A 46 0.31 -14.51 1.34
CA TRP A 46 -0.59 -14.86 2.42
C TRP A 46 -0.35 -16.28 2.96
N CYS A 47 -0.11 -17.24 2.08
CA CYS A 47 0.22 -18.63 2.44
C CYS A 47 1.48 -18.73 3.31
N ARG A 48 2.52 -17.95 2.97
CA ARG A 48 3.75 -17.85 3.80
C ARG A 48 3.44 -17.25 5.18
N MET A 49 2.67 -16.17 5.22
CA MET A 49 2.30 -15.50 6.47
C MET A 49 1.45 -16.39 7.39
N THR A 50 0.52 -17.15 6.80
CA THR A 50 -0.42 -17.99 7.56
C THR A 50 0.07 -19.41 7.78
N LYS A 51 1.31 -19.72 7.37
CA LYS A 51 1.92 -21.06 7.43
C LYS A 51 1.06 -22.15 6.77
N ASN A 52 0.30 -21.79 5.74
CA ASN A 52 -0.45 -22.74 4.91
C ASN A 52 0.28 -22.93 3.58
N PRO A 53 1.03 -24.04 3.37
CA PRO A 53 1.86 -24.19 2.17
C PRO A 53 1.06 -24.01 0.87
N TYR A 54 1.49 -23.07 0.05
CA TYR A 54 0.99 -22.92 -1.31
C TYR A 54 1.57 -24.04 -2.19
N LEU A 55 0.70 -24.84 -2.79
CA LEU A 55 1.09 -25.99 -3.61
C LEU A 55 1.14 -25.68 -5.10
N GLY A 56 0.67 -24.51 -5.52
CA GLY A 56 0.65 -24.07 -6.91
C GLY A 56 -0.76 -23.75 -7.40
N TRP A 57 -0.87 -23.57 -8.72
CA TRP A 57 -2.12 -23.27 -9.40
C TRP A 57 -2.22 -24.01 -10.73
N ALA A 58 -3.45 -24.13 -11.24
CA ALA A 58 -3.76 -24.67 -12.55
C ALA A 58 -4.84 -23.81 -13.24
N PRO A 59 -4.70 -23.51 -14.54
CA PRO A 59 -5.75 -22.84 -15.30
C PRO A 59 -6.95 -23.78 -15.55
N ASP A 60 -8.16 -23.23 -15.58
CA ASP A 60 -9.39 -23.89 -16.01
C ASP A 60 -10.18 -22.92 -16.92
N PRO A 61 -10.96 -23.41 -17.90
CA PRO A 61 -11.69 -22.54 -18.84
C PRO A 61 -12.61 -21.50 -18.18
N ALA A 62 -13.11 -21.77 -16.97
CA ALA A 62 -14.02 -20.87 -16.26
C ALA A 62 -13.35 -20.02 -15.17
N HIS A 63 -12.20 -20.45 -14.62
CA HIS A 63 -11.49 -19.77 -13.52
C HIS A 63 -10.08 -20.35 -13.33
N ASN A 64 -9.21 -19.69 -12.56
CA ASN A 64 -7.97 -20.30 -12.09
C ASN A 64 -8.23 -21.10 -10.80
N LYS A 65 -7.53 -22.23 -10.65
CA LYS A 65 -7.55 -23.08 -9.45
C LYS A 65 -6.24 -22.93 -8.71
N TYR A 66 -6.30 -22.64 -7.42
CA TYR A 66 -5.14 -22.50 -6.53
C TYR A 66 -5.23 -23.54 -5.42
N PHE A 67 -4.09 -24.09 -5.01
CA PHE A 67 -4.04 -25.17 -4.03
C PHE A 67 -3.24 -24.76 -2.81
N VAL A 68 -3.86 -24.85 -1.64
CA VAL A 68 -3.27 -24.48 -0.35
C VAL A 68 -3.39 -25.66 0.59
N ARG A 69 -2.29 -26.09 1.20
CA ARG A 69 -2.30 -27.11 2.26
C ARG A 69 -2.53 -26.45 3.61
N LYS A 70 -3.40 -27.02 4.44
CA LYS A 70 -3.56 -26.58 5.82
C LYS A 70 -2.28 -26.89 6.61
N GLY A 71 -1.65 -25.85 7.15
CA GLY A 71 -0.57 -25.96 8.12
C GLY A 71 -1.08 -26.52 9.43
N GLY A 72 -0.41 -27.53 9.97
CA GLY A 72 -0.72 -28.09 11.28
C GLY A 72 -0.45 -27.06 12.38
N GLU A 73 -1.46 -26.84 13.23
CA GLU A 73 -1.51 -25.95 14.40
C GLU A 73 -1.12 -24.48 14.13
N VAL A 74 -2.09 -23.59 14.37
CA VAL A 74 -1.82 -22.16 14.55
C VAL A 74 -0.93 -22.02 15.79
N GLN A 75 0.39 -22.02 15.60
CA GLN A 75 1.28 -21.46 16.61
C GLN A 75 0.88 -19.99 16.80
N PRO A 76 0.74 -19.51 18.05
CA PRO A 76 0.55 -18.09 18.30
C PRO A 76 1.62 -17.30 17.54
N GLU A 77 1.27 -16.11 17.04
CA GLU A 77 2.22 -15.18 16.40
C GLU A 77 3.53 -15.21 17.20
N THR A 78 4.57 -15.77 16.58
CA THR A 78 5.82 -15.98 17.30
C THR A 78 6.46 -14.63 17.45
N ALA A 79 6.96 -14.31 18.66
CA ALA A 79 7.67 -13.06 18.93
C ALA A 79 8.75 -12.71 17.87
N ALA A 80 9.33 -13.71 17.20
CA ALA A 80 10.26 -13.53 16.09
C ALA A 80 9.66 -12.89 14.82
N ALA A 81 8.43 -13.25 14.44
CA ALA A 81 7.74 -12.68 13.29
C ALA A 81 7.29 -11.23 13.58
N ASP A 82 6.80 -10.98 14.79
CA ASP A 82 6.48 -9.64 15.27
C ASP A 82 7.74 -8.77 15.33
N GLN A 83 8.85 -9.33 15.81
CA GLN A 83 10.14 -8.63 15.83
C GLN A 83 10.61 -8.30 14.41
N GLN A 84 10.51 -9.24 13.47
CA GLN A 84 10.86 -8.99 12.07
C GLN A 84 10.00 -7.89 11.43
N ALA A 85 8.70 -7.84 11.75
CA ALA A 85 7.82 -6.78 11.27
C ALA A 85 8.16 -5.42 11.89
N ARG A 86 8.48 -5.39 13.19
CA ARG A 86 8.91 -4.18 13.91
C ARG A 86 10.22 -3.60 13.39
N ASP A 87 11.14 -4.49 12.99
CA ASP A 87 12.46 -4.11 12.50
C ASP A 87 12.52 -3.97 10.98
N TYR A 88 11.38 -4.11 10.28
CA TYR A 88 11.35 -4.04 8.83
C TYR A 88 11.80 -2.67 8.33
N ARG A 89 12.69 -2.67 7.34
CA ARG A 89 13.21 -1.45 6.71
C ARG A 89 12.80 -1.43 5.26
N TRP A 90 11.97 -0.44 4.90
CA TRP A 90 11.71 -0.13 3.51
C TRP A 90 12.96 0.49 2.86
N GLN A 91 13.22 0.09 1.63
CA GLN A 91 14.39 0.54 0.87
C GLN A 91 13.96 0.89 -0.55
N CYS A 92 14.55 1.97 -1.07
CA CYS A 92 14.47 2.34 -2.48
C CYS A 92 15.87 2.68 -2.98
N ARG A 93 16.07 2.56 -4.29
CA ARG A 93 17.27 3.06 -4.97
C ARG A 93 16.81 4.03 -6.05
N VAL A 94 17.45 5.18 -6.13
CA VAL A 94 17.17 6.18 -7.16
C VAL A 94 18.41 6.33 -8.04
N ARG A 95 18.21 6.30 -9.35
CA ARG A 95 19.27 6.55 -10.33
C ARG A 95 18.91 7.78 -11.15
N TRP A 96 19.80 8.75 -11.16
CA TRP A 96 19.81 9.80 -12.17
C TRP A 96 20.39 9.24 -13.48
N ALA A 97 19.75 9.53 -14.59
CA ALA A 97 20.21 9.11 -15.91
C ALA A 97 20.67 10.34 -16.70
N GLU A 98 19.73 11.20 -17.09
CA GLU A 98 19.99 12.44 -17.82
C GLU A 98 18.86 13.46 -17.54
N GLY A 99 19.12 14.74 -17.82
CA GLY A 99 18.14 15.80 -17.64
C GLY A 99 17.63 15.96 -16.21
N MET A 100 16.38 16.40 -16.09
CA MET A 100 15.71 16.70 -14.82
C MET A 100 14.81 15.55 -14.34
N GLN A 101 15.25 14.31 -14.56
CA GLN A 101 14.48 13.12 -14.25
C GLN A 101 15.34 12.03 -13.59
N CYS A 102 14.72 11.26 -12.70
CA CYS A 102 15.29 10.07 -12.09
C CYS A 102 14.43 8.84 -12.35
N THR A 103 15.03 7.65 -12.25
CA THR A 103 14.30 6.38 -12.13
C THR A 103 14.39 5.87 -10.70
N VAL A 104 13.25 5.62 -10.08
CA VAL A 104 13.15 5.00 -8.76
C VAL A 104 12.97 3.50 -8.92
N TYR A 105 13.65 2.72 -8.08
CA TYR A 105 13.55 1.27 -7.99
C TYR A 105 13.13 0.88 -6.58
N CYS A 106 11.98 0.21 -6.47
CA CYS A 106 11.45 -0.34 -5.23
C CYS A 106 11.07 -1.80 -5.48
N ARG A 107 11.80 -2.73 -4.84
CA ARG A 107 11.62 -4.18 -5.05
C ARG A 107 11.73 -4.51 -6.56
N ASN A 108 10.66 -5.04 -7.15
CA ASN A 108 10.53 -5.43 -8.56
C ASN A 108 9.81 -4.36 -9.42
N HIS A 109 9.63 -3.14 -8.90
CA HIS A 109 8.97 -2.04 -9.60
C HIS A 109 9.96 -0.90 -9.89
N SER A 110 9.71 -0.20 -11.00
CA SER A 110 10.41 1.03 -11.33
C SER A 110 9.51 2.02 -12.03
N TRP A 111 9.74 3.30 -11.75
CA TRP A 111 9.01 4.41 -12.39
C TRP A 111 9.90 5.65 -12.49
N ALA A 112 9.49 6.56 -13.36
CA ALA A 112 10.13 7.86 -13.53
C ALA A 112 9.63 8.87 -12.48
N VAL A 113 10.53 9.74 -12.02
CA VAL A 113 10.20 10.90 -11.19
C VAL A 113 10.85 12.13 -11.81
N GLY A 114 10.06 13.16 -12.08
CA GLY A 114 10.51 14.42 -12.63
C GLY A 114 11.22 15.30 -11.61
N GLN A 115 11.36 16.58 -11.96
CA GLN A 115 12.05 17.54 -11.11
C GLN A 115 11.36 17.71 -9.74
N PRO A 116 12.10 18.14 -8.69
CA PRO A 116 11.56 18.20 -7.34
C PRO A 116 10.33 19.09 -7.19
N ALA A 117 10.29 20.21 -7.91
CA ALA A 117 9.10 21.02 -8.11
C ALA A 117 9.06 21.44 -9.58
N SER A 118 7.97 21.06 -10.24
CA SER A 118 7.65 21.54 -11.59
C SER A 118 6.33 22.26 -11.56
N PHE A 119 6.21 23.27 -12.43
CA PHE A 119 4.96 23.97 -12.69
C PHE A 119 4.52 23.81 -14.15
N ASP A 120 5.26 23.01 -14.92
CA ASP A 120 5.02 22.80 -16.35
C ASP A 120 4.06 21.63 -16.55
N VAL A 121 3.07 21.84 -17.42
CA VAL A 121 2.01 20.85 -17.70
C VAL A 121 2.53 19.68 -18.56
N GLU A 122 3.64 19.86 -19.27
CA GLU A 122 4.17 18.91 -20.25
C GLU A 122 5.28 17.98 -19.73
N ASP A 123 5.45 17.88 -18.41
CA ASP A 123 6.49 17.00 -17.85
C ASP A 123 6.24 15.53 -18.16
N ALA A 124 7.32 14.83 -18.56
CA ALA A 124 7.28 13.41 -18.92
C ALA A 124 7.00 12.49 -17.71
N ALA A 125 7.15 12.98 -16.49
CA ALA A 125 6.87 12.26 -15.25
C ALA A 125 6.44 13.23 -14.14
N PRO A 126 5.57 12.81 -13.20
CA PRO A 126 5.19 13.64 -12.07
C PRO A 126 6.40 14.07 -11.23
N SER A 127 6.31 15.27 -10.65
CA SER A 127 7.34 15.81 -9.76
C SER A 127 7.46 14.99 -8.47
N ALA A 128 8.60 15.12 -7.79
CA ALA A 128 8.83 14.41 -6.54
C ALA A 128 7.80 14.77 -5.45
N VAL A 129 7.34 16.03 -5.41
CA VAL A 129 6.33 16.50 -4.45
C VAL A 129 4.93 15.95 -4.76
N GLU A 130 4.57 15.75 -6.03
CA GLU A 130 3.32 15.09 -6.41
C GLU A 130 3.33 13.62 -6.02
N TYR A 131 4.47 12.92 -6.15
CA TYR A 131 4.60 11.55 -5.65
C TYR A 131 4.40 11.45 -4.13
N VAL A 132 4.78 12.47 -3.36
CA VAL A 132 4.49 12.52 -1.91
C VAL A 132 2.98 12.63 -1.66
N LEU A 133 2.27 13.49 -2.40
CA LEU A 133 0.81 13.60 -2.32
C LEU A 133 0.13 12.30 -2.74
N GLY A 134 0.58 11.68 -3.84
CA GLY A 134 0.07 10.38 -4.31
C GLY A 134 0.27 9.28 -3.28
N ALA A 135 1.44 9.22 -2.63
CA ALA A 135 1.72 8.26 -1.56
C ALA A 135 0.82 8.48 -0.33
N LEU A 136 0.59 9.73 0.06
CA LEU A 136 -0.34 10.08 1.14
C LEU A 136 -1.77 9.66 0.80
N GLY A 137 -2.25 10.02 -0.39
CA GLY A 137 -3.59 9.69 -0.86
C GLY A 137 -3.83 8.18 -0.91
N ALA A 138 -2.90 7.43 -1.49
CA ALA A 138 -2.97 5.97 -1.56
C ALA A 138 -2.98 5.33 -0.15
N CYS A 139 -2.15 5.82 0.76
CA CYS A 139 -2.10 5.33 2.14
C CYS A 139 -3.42 5.57 2.88
N LEU A 140 -4.02 6.75 2.70
CA LEU A 140 -5.29 7.11 3.32
C LEU A 140 -6.47 6.31 2.73
N ALA A 141 -6.54 6.19 1.41
CA ALA A 141 -7.60 5.42 0.75
C ALA A 141 -7.55 3.93 1.15
N MET A 142 -6.37 3.31 1.10
CA MET A 142 -6.21 1.90 1.51
C MET A 142 -6.45 1.71 3.01
N GLY A 143 -6.00 2.66 3.84
CA GLY A 143 -6.28 2.65 5.28
C GLY A 143 -7.77 2.67 5.56
N PHE A 144 -8.51 3.58 4.92
CA PHE A 144 -9.96 3.68 5.06
C PHE A 144 -10.64 2.36 4.68
N GLN A 145 -10.29 1.81 3.52
CA GLN A 145 -10.82 0.52 3.04
C GLN A 145 -10.59 -0.62 4.05
N ILE A 146 -9.38 -0.71 4.61
CA ILE A 146 -9.03 -1.72 5.62
C ILE A 146 -9.88 -1.56 6.88
N HIS A 147 -10.06 -0.33 7.35
CA HIS A 147 -10.83 -0.05 8.57
C HIS A 147 -12.34 -0.25 8.37
N ALA A 148 -12.89 0.10 7.20
CA ALA A 148 -14.27 -0.17 6.82
C ALA A 148 -14.53 -1.69 6.74
N SER A 149 -13.66 -2.43 6.04
CA SER A 149 -13.77 -3.89 5.91
C SER A 149 -13.76 -4.61 7.26
N ARG A 150 -12.92 -4.16 8.21
CA ARG A 150 -12.88 -4.71 9.59
C ARG A 150 -14.18 -4.53 10.36
N ARG A 151 -15.00 -3.55 9.98
CA ARG A 151 -16.33 -3.28 10.55
C ARG A 151 -17.47 -3.94 9.74
N GLY A 152 -17.13 -4.71 8.70
CA GLY A 152 -18.11 -5.35 7.82
C GLY A 152 -18.80 -4.39 6.86
N ILE A 153 -18.24 -3.20 6.64
CA ILE A 153 -18.79 -2.18 5.73
C ILE A 153 -18.26 -2.41 4.32
N GLN A 154 -19.17 -2.47 3.35
CA GLN A 154 -18.89 -2.55 1.93
C GLN A 154 -18.72 -1.14 1.36
N VAL A 155 -17.54 -0.87 0.82
CA VAL A 155 -17.24 0.36 0.07
C VAL A 155 -17.40 0.05 -1.41
N GLU A 156 -18.28 0.78 -2.07
CA GLU A 156 -18.59 0.63 -3.50
C GLU A 156 -17.71 1.54 -4.36
N ALA A 157 -17.42 2.75 -3.87
CA ALA A 157 -16.53 3.69 -4.53
C ALA A 157 -15.78 4.55 -3.50
N LEU A 158 -14.53 4.90 -3.82
CA LEU A 158 -13.64 5.68 -2.97
C LEU A 158 -12.71 6.53 -3.82
N GLU A 159 -12.65 7.83 -3.55
CA GLU A 159 -11.74 8.78 -4.20
C GLU A 159 -11.20 9.76 -3.18
N ILE A 160 -9.92 10.13 -3.29
CA ILE A 160 -9.34 11.20 -2.47
C ILE A 160 -8.71 12.26 -3.37
N ALA A 161 -9.16 13.50 -3.19
CA ALA A 161 -8.56 14.66 -3.82
C ALA A 161 -7.67 15.37 -2.80
N LEU A 162 -6.39 15.55 -3.12
CA LEU A 162 -5.41 16.24 -2.27
C LEU A 162 -4.81 17.45 -3.00
N SER A 163 -4.54 18.51 -2.25
CA SER A 163 -3.80 19.68 -2.70
C SER A 163 -2.74 20.04 -1.68
N GLY A 164 -1.51 20.27 -2.14
CA GLY A 164 -0.38 20.62 -1.29
C GLY A 164 0.20 21.98 -1.68
N GLN A 165 0.46 22.84 -0.70
CA GLN A 165 1.12 24.13 -0.91
C GLN A 165 2.50 24.12 -0.24
N ILE A 166 3.55 24.30 -1.03
CA ILE A 166 4.92 24.51 -0.53
C ILE A 166 5.01 25.88 0.15
N ASP A 167 5.73 25.96 1.26
CA ASP A 167 5.88 27.21 2.01
C ASP A 167 6.67 28.25 1.21
N ASN A 168 7.92 27.92 0.85
CA ASN A 168 8.77 28.74 -0.01
C ASN A 168 9.66 27.90 -0.93
N ILE A 169 9.27 27.79 -2.21
CA ILE A 169 10.06 27.01 -3.19
C ILE A 169 11.36 27.71 -3.60
N PHE A 170 11.47 29.02 -3.42
CA PHE A 170 12.66 29.80 -3.81
C PHE A 170 13.90 29.47 -2.98
N VAL A 171 13.72 28.91 -1.78
CA VAL A 171 14.81 28.36 -0.96
C VAL A 171 15.46 27.17 -1.65
N PHE A 172 14.67 26.28 -2.24
CA PHE A 172 15.21 25.15 -3.01
C PHE A 172 15.92 25.62 -4.29
N LEU A 173 15.40 26.67 -4.93
CA LEU A 173 16.00 27.27 -6.13
C LEU A 173 17.22 28.16 -5.83
N GLY A 174 17.54 28.40 -4.55
CA GLY A 174 18.69 29.21 -4.12
C GLY A 174 18.53 30.72 -4.34
N VAL A 175 17.30 31.19 -4.59
CA VAL A 175 17.01 32.63 -4.76
C VAL A 175 16.87 33.31 -3.40
N GLU A 176 16.34 32.60 -2.41
CA GLU A 176 16.17 33.08 -1.04
C GLU A 176 16.89 32.18 -0.04
N GLN A 177 17.34 32.76 1.08
CA GLN A 177 18.12 32.05 2.11
C GLN A 177 17.32 31.69 3.37
N GLU A 178 16.11 32.24 3.51
CA GLU A 178 15.22 32.04 4.66
C GLU A 178 13.93 31.35 4.25
N GLY A 179 13.38 30.51 5.13
CA GLY A 179 12.13 29.77 4.91
C GLY A 179 12.34 28.27 4.76
N HIS A 180 11.28 27.56 4.36
CA HIS A 180 11.28 26.10 4.25
C HIS A 180 10.74 25.65 2.88
N SER A 181 11.42 24.71 2.23
CA SER A 181 11.04 24.23 0.88
C SER A 181 10.11 23.01 0.89
N GLY A 182 9.57 22.64 2.05
CA GLY A 182 8.54 21.60 2.19
C GLY A 182 7.12 22.17 2.19
N PHE A 183 6.14 21.27 2.26
CA PHE A 183 4.73 21.66 2.36
C PHE A 183 4.45 22.46 3.64
N ARG A 184 3.78 23.61 3.47
CA ARG A 184 3.14 24.37 4.56
C ARG A 184 1.81 23.74 4.95
N THR A 185 1.01 23.40 3.93
CA THR A 185 -0.32 22.81 4.09
C THR A 185 -0.54 21.73 3.07
N ILE A 186 -1.19 20.66 3.50
CA ILE A 186 -1.85 19.69 2.62
C ILE A 186 -3.30 19.66 3.06
N SER A 187 -4.22 19.86 2.12
CA SER A 187 -5.66 19.75 2.33
C SER A 187 -6.24 18.72 1.37
N GLY A 188 -7.40 18.18 1.71
CA GLY A 188 -8.05 17.23 0.83
C GLY A 188 -9.41 16.78 1.32
N THR A 189 -10.07 16.00 0.47
CA THR A 189 -11.40 15.46 0.71
C THR A 189 -11.46 14.01 0.22
N LEU A 190 -11.94 13.13 1.10
CA LEU A 190 -12.27 11.76 0.76
C LEU A 190 -13.75 11.71 0.38
N TYR A 191 -14.03 11.24 -0.83
CA TYR A 191 -15.35 10.91 -1.32
C TYR A 191 -15.55 9.40 -1.23
N VAL A 192 -16.66 8.96 -0.64
CA VAL A 192 -16.93 7.54 -0.43
C VAL A 192 -18.40 7.23 -0.66
N GLN A 193 -18.65 6.11 -1.32
CA GLN A 193 -19.96 5.45 -1.39
C GLN A 193 -19.83 4.12 -0.68
N ALA A 194 -20.61 3.91 0.38
CA ALA A 194 -20.56 2.72 1.21
C ALA A 194 -21.91 2.45 1.91
N ASP A 195 -22.13 1.22 2.35
CA ASP A 195 -23.34 0.77 3.04
C ASP A 195 -23.33 1.08 4.56
N ALA A 196 -22.95 2.30 4.92
CA ALA A 196 -22.92 2.75 6.31
C ALA A 196 -23.36 4.21 6.50
N GLU A 197 -23.82 4.51 7.71
CA GLU A 197 -24.19 5.87 8.11
C GLU A 197 -22.97 6.82 8.13
N GLU A 198 -23.21 8.10 7.84
CA GLU A 198 -22.17 9.13 7.74
C GLU A 198 -21.29 9.22 8.99
N GLU A 199 -21.90 9.13 10.18
CA GLU A 199 -21.17 9.18 11.46
C GLU A 199 -20.16 8.03 11.61
N VAL A 200 -20.52 6.83 11.12
CA VAL A 200 -19.63 5.66 11.15
C VAL A 200 -18.48 5.85 10.18
N LEU A 201 -18.76 6.38 8.98
CA LEU A 201 -17.73 6.69 7.98
C LEU A 201 -16.78 7.79 8.48
N ALA A 202 -17.31 8.81 9.15
CA ALA A 202 -16.51 9.87 9.76
C ALA A 202 -15.57 9.34 10.85
N ASP A 203 -16.05 8.45 11.72
CA ASP A 203 -15.21 7.81 12.74
C ASP A 203 -14.08 6.96 12.12
N ILE A 204 -14.39 6.18 11.07
CA ILE A 204 -13.38 5.42 10.31
C ILE A 204 -12.35 6.37 9.71
N TRP A 205 -12.79 7.50 9.16
CA TRP A 205 -11.90 8.47 8.55
C TRP A 205 -10.96 9.12 9.57
N GLN A 206 -11.49 9.56 10.71
CA GLN A 206 -10.67 10.14 11.78
C GLN A 206 -9.64 9.13 12.31
N HIS A 207 -10.06 7.88 12.50
CA HIS A 207 -9.14 6.82 12.90
C HIS A 207 -8.05 6.58 11.84
N THR A 208 -8.44 6.52 10.55
CA THR A 208 -7.51 6.35 9.42
C THR A 208 -6.46 7.45 9.38
N LEU A 209 -6.87 8.71 9.52
CA LEU A 209 -5.95 9.86 9.57
C LEU A 209 -4.94 9.73 10.72
N ALA A 210 -5.42 9.30 11.90
CA ALA A 210 -4.60 9.19 13.10
C ALA A 210 -3.56 8.06 13.03
N VAL A 211 -3.86 6.96 12.35
CA VAL A 211 -2.97 5.77 12.32
C VAL A 211 -2.23 5.56 11.01
N SER A 212 -2.52 6.37 9.98
CA SER A 212 -1.87 6.31 8.66
C SER A 212 -0.35 6.51 8.80
N PRO A 213 0.47 5.55 8.31
CA PRO A 213 1.93 5.66 8.35
C PRO A 213 2.46 6.89 7.60
N VAL A 214 1.89 7.22 6.44
CA VAL A 214 2.34 8.37 5.64
C VAL A 214 1.90 9.69 6.26
N THR A 215 0.67 9.77 6.79
CA THR A 215 0.22 10.96 7.55
C THR A 215 1.13 11.20 8.76
N SER A 216 1.42 10.13 9.51
CA SER A 216 2.31 10.20 10.68
C SER A 216 3.73 10.59 10.30
N THR A 217 4.21 10.19 9.11
CA THR A 217 5.54 10.57 8.60
C THR A 217 5.61 12.06 8.25
N LEU A 218 4.54 12.62 7.69
CA LEU A 218 4.48 14.03 7.29
C LEU A 218 4.19 14.97 8.46
N ALA A 219 3.46 14.50 9.48
CA ALA A 219 3.01 15.32 10.60
C ALA A 219 4.05 15.45 11.74
N ARG A 220 5.19 14.74 11.66
CA ARG A 220 6.22 14.75 12.72
C ARG A 220 7.63 14.90 12.14
N PRO A 221 8.58 15.46 12.92
CA PRO A 221 9.99 15.42 12.54
C PRO A 221 10.50 13.97 12.44
N VAL A 222 11.26 13.70 11.38
CA VAL A 222 11.95 12.42 11.16
C VAL A 222 13.46 12.67 11.17
N THR A 223 14.20 11.90 11.96
CA THR A 223 15.66 11.97 11.95
C THR A 223 16.21 11.46 10.62
N MET A 224 17.03 12.26 9.96
CA MET A 224 17.65 11.94 8.68
C MET A 224 19.17 11.87 8.83
N ASP A 225 19.76 10.74 8.48
CA ASP A 225 21.21 10.53 8.43
C ASP A 225 21.59 10.10 7.00
N ILE A 226 21.96 11.08 6.17
CA ILE A 226 22.25 10.91 4.74
C ILE A 226 23.65 11.45 4.46
N ALA A 227 24.53 10.59 3.95
CA ALA A 227 25.94 10.91 3.69
C ALA A 227 26.24 11.02 2.18
N LEU A 228 27.04 12.03 1.82
CA LEU A 228 27.64 12.12 0.49
C LEU A 228 28.89 11.22 0.42
N ARG A 229 29.01 10.45 -0.65
CA ARG A 229 30.22 9.67 -0.96
C ARG A 229 30.62 9.87 -2.41
N GLN A 230 31.88 10.23 -2.65
CA GLN A 230 32.47 10.31 -3.99
C GLN A 230 33.02 8.94 -4.40
N VAL A 231 32.76 8.53 -5.64
CA VAL A 231 33.31 7.30 -6.25
C VAL A 231 34.18 7.74 -7.44
N PHE A 232 35.40 7.20 -7.54
CA PHE A 232 36.37 7.50 -8.60
C PHE A 232 36.17 6.62 -9.83
#